data_AF-A0A699WTT1-F1
#
_entry.id   AF-A0A699WTT1-F1
#
_cell.length_a   1.000
_cell.length_b   1.000
_cell.length_c   1.000
_cell.angle_alpha   90.00
_cell.angle_beta   90.00
_cell.angle_gamma   90.00
#
_symmetry.space_group_name_H-M   'P 1'
#
loop_
_entity.id
_entity.type
_entity.pdbx_description
1 polymer ?
#
loop_
_entity_poly.entity_id
_entity_poly.type
_entity_poly.pdbx_seq_one_letter_code
_entity_poly.pdbx_strand_id
1 'polypeptide(L)'
;SLQHILDQKELNMRQRQWLELLSDYDREIHYYPGKANVVADALSRKEREPPLKVRALVMTIGLDLPRQILNAQTEARKLENIKKEDVGGMLVKNSRDPEKVRTEKLEPRTDGNLCLNGRSWLPCYG
;
A
#
# COMPACT_ATOMS: atom_id res chain seq x y z
N SER A 1 7.10 18.84 -30.82
CA SER A 1 7.72 19.58 -29.70
C SER A 1 6.72 19.77 -28.57
N LEU A 2 7.16 19.82 -27.31
CA LEU A 2 6.26 20.06 -26.16
C LEU A 2 5.51 21.39 -26.24
N GLN A 3 6.02 22.35 -27.01
CA GLN A 3 5.35 23.63 -27.26
C GLN A 3 3.91 23.48 -27.80
N HIS A 4 3.61 22.43 -28.57
CA HIS A 4 2.27 22.23 -29.15
C HIS A 4 1.38 21.31 -28.32
N ILE A 5 1.82 20.87 -27.13
CA ILE A 5 1.05 19.91 -26.32
C ILE A 5 -0.24 20.54 -25.75
N LEU A 6 -0.27 21.86 -25.61
CA LEU A 6 -1.43 22.61 -25.13
C LEU A 6 -2.50 22.81 -26.22
N ASP A 7 -2.08 22.84 -27.49
CA ASP A 7 -2.97 23.10 -28.64
C ASP A 7 -3.53 21.80 -29.27
N GLN A 8 -3.08 20.63 -28.80
CA GLN A 8 -3.46 19.34 -29.35
C GLN A 8 -4.81 18.86 -28.81
N LYS A 9 -5.75 18.58 -29.71
CA LYS A 9 -7.11 18.10 -29.38
C LYS A 9 -7.12 16.67 -28.81
N GLU A 10 -6.18 15.82 -29.23
CA GLU A 10 -6.07 14.45 -28.76
C GLU A 10 -4.68 14.20 -28.17
N LEU A 11 -4.66 13.80 -26.90
CA LEU A 11 -3.44 13.54 -26.14
C LEU A 11 -3.40 12.10 -25.64
N ASN A 12 -2.23 11.48 -25.75
CA ASN A 12 -1.93 10.18 -25.16
C ASN A 12 -2.03 10.26 -23.62
N MET A 13 -2.39 9.14 -22.96
CA MET A 13 -2.50 9.05 -21.49
C MET A 13 -1.25 9.60 -20.77
N ARG A 14 -0.05 9.33 -21.30
CA ARG A 14 1.19 9.88 -20.74
C ARG A 14 1.23 11.40 -20.83
N GLN A 15 0.81 11.99 -21.95
CA GLN A 15 0.79 13.44 -22.14
C GLN A 15 -0.25 14.11 -21.22
N ARG A 16 -1.41 13.47 -21.00
CA ARG A 16 -2.42 13.96 -20.04
C ARG A 16 -1.89 14.00 -18.60
N GLN A 17 -1.21 12.95 -18.15
CA GLN A 17 -0.56 12.94 -16.83
C GLN A 17 0.50 14.05 -16.69
N TRP A 18 1.28 14.32 -17.75
CA TRP A 18 2.23 15.44 -17.73
C TRP A 18 1.54 16.80 -17.69
N LEU A 19 0.40 16.97 -18.38
CA LEU A 19 -0.37 18.22 -18.32
C LEU A 19 -0.95 18.48 -16.93
N GLU A 20 -1.47 17.44 -16.27
CA GLU A 20 -1.97 17.53 -14.90
C GLU A 20 -0.86 17.96 -13.92
N LEU A 21 0.35 17.46 -14.10
CA LEU A 21 1.51 17.90 -13.31
C LEU A 21 1.94 19.35 -13.63
N LEU A 22 1.79 19.77 -14.89
CA LEU A 22 2.20 21.10 -15.33
C LEU A 22 1.19 22.19 -14.95
N SER A 23 -0.11 21.87 -14.86
CA SER A 23 -1.16 22.82 -14.51
C SER A 23 -1.02 23.42 -13.12
N ASP A 24 -0.31 22.74 -12.23
CA ASP A 24 -0.04 23.23 -10.87
C ASP A 24 0.99 24.38 -10.84
N TYR A 25 1.58 24.73 -11.99
CA TYR A 25 2.61 25.74 -12.08
C TYR A 25 2.28 26.74 -13.19
N ASP A 26 2.36 28.04 -12.89
CA ASP A 26 2.29 29.11 -13.89
C ASP A 26 3.56 29.11 -14.75
N ARG A 27 3.57 28.30 -15.82
CA ARG A 27 4.72 28.12 -16.71
C ARG A 27 4.35 28.28 -18.17
N GLU A 28 5.22 28.96 -18.91
CA GLU A 28 5.15 29.09 -20.36
C GLU A 28 6.20 28.19 -21.03
N ILE A 29 5.81 27.42 -22.05
CA ILE A 29 6.70 26.45 -22.72
C ILE A 29 7.29 27.08 -23.99
N HIS A 30 8.55 27.48 -23.93
CA HIS A 30 9.30 28.04 -25.06
C HIS A 30 10.31 27.02 -25.64
N TYR A 31 10.41 26.95 -26.97
CA TYR A 31 11.43 26.14 -27.63
C TYR A 31 12.75 26.91 -27.71
N TYR A 32 13.80 26.33 -27.14
CA TYR A 32 15.15 26.89 -27.21
C TYR A 32 16.08 26.01 -28.05
N PRO A 33 16.82 26.58 -29.03
CA PRO A 33 17.76 25.83 -29.85
C PRO A 33 19.00 25.42 -29.05
N GLY A 34 19.69 24.37 -29.52
CA GLY A 34 20.65 23.57 -28.75
C GLY A 34 21.77 24.30 -27.98
N LYS A 35 22.17 25.51 -28.38
CA LYS A 35 23.16 26.32 -27.62
C LYS A 35 22.67 26.73 -26.23
N ALA A 36 21.36 26.95 -26.07
CA ALA A 36 20.76 27.26 -24.77
C ALA A 36 20.45 26.00 -23.95
N ASN A 37 20.43 24.82 -24.58
CA ASN A 37 20.12 23.55 -23.93
C ASN A 37 21.36 22.84 -23.35
N VAL A 38 22.55 23.45 -23.44
CA VAL A 38 23.83 22.84 -23.04
C VAL A 38 23.81 22.41 -21.57
N VAL A 39 23.21 23.21 -20.68
CA VAL A 39 23.12 22.88 -19.24
C VAL A 39 22.23 21.65 -19.02
N ALA A 40 21.06 21.61 -19.64
CA ALA A 40 20.13 20.48 -19.50
C ALA A 40 20.70 19.20 -20.14
N ASP A 41 21.37 19.30 -21.29
CA ASP A 41 22.06 18.18 -21.93
C ASP A 41 23.20 17.64 -21.05
N ALA A 42 24.02 18.53 -20.48
CA ALA A 42 25.07 18.14 -19.53
C ALA A 42 24.51 17.43 -18.28
N LEU A 43 23.39 17.93 -17.73
CA LEU A 43 22.72 17.30 -16.58
C LEU A 43 22.07 15.96 -16.95
N SER A 44 21.51 15.83 -18.15
CA SER A 44 20.91 14.58 -18.63
C SER A 44 21.94 13.48 -18.85
N ARG A 45 23.18 13.84 -19.19
CA ARG A 45 24.28 12.90 -19.41
C ARG A 45 25.04 12.55 -18.14
N LYS A 46 24.82 13.28 -17.05
CA LYS A 46 25.43 12.96 -15.75
C LYS A 46 24.92 11.58 -15.34
N GLU A 47 25.84 10.62 -15.17
CA GLU A 47 25.50 9.31 -14.62
C GLU A 47 24.77 9.53 -13.31
N ARG A 48 23.49 9.12 -13.26
CA ARG A 48 22.84 8.87 -11.98
C ARG A 48 23.60 7.69 -11.41
N GLU A 49 24.32 7.89 -10.30
CA GLU A 49 24.76 6.78 -9.49
C GLU A 49 23.57 5.85 -9.33
N PRO A 50 23.67 4.58 -9.79
CA PRO A 50 22.55 3.67 -9.65
C PRO A 50 22.22 3.66 -8.17
N PRO A 51 20.96 3.97 -7.78
CA PRO A 51 20.59 3.88 -6.37
C PRO A 51 21.02 2.49 -5.91
N LEU A 52 21.76 2.42 -4.81
CA LEU A 52 22.26 1.16 -4.25
C LEU A 52 21.08 0.20 -4.23
N LYS A 53 21.06 -0.73 -5.20
CA LYS A 53 20.04 -1.76 -5.26
C LYS A 53 20.39 -2.70 -4.15
N VAL A 54 19.86 -2.42 -2.95
CA VAL A 54 19.83 -3.39 -1.87
C VAL A 54 19.04 -4.56 -2.44
N ARG A 55 19.76 -5.57 -2.95
CA ARG A 55 19.16 -6.88 -3.13
C ARG A 55 18.71 -7.26 -1.74
N ALA A 56 17.39 -7.36 -1.54
CA ALA A 56 16.88 -8.11 -0.42
C ALA A 56 17.50 -9.50 -0.58
N LEU A 57 18.55 -9.78 0.20
CA LEU A 57 18.99 -11.14 0.42
C LEU A 57 17.73 -11.78 0.97
N VAL A 58 17.09 -12.68 0.22
CA VAL A 58 16.01 -13.51 0.73
C VAL A 58 16.60 -14.19 1.95
N MET A 59 16.28 -13.64 3.11
CA MET A 59 17.02 -13.91 4.32
C MET A 59 16.63 -15.31 4.76
N THR A 60 17.64 -16.16 4.91
CA THR A 60 17.66 -17.35 5.78
C THR A 60 17.14 -17.05 7.20
N ILE A 61 17.05 -15.77 7.59
CA ILE A 61 16.45 -15.25 8.83
C ILE A 61 14.90 -15.29 8.81
N GLY A 62 14.26 -15.40 7.64
CA GLY A 62 12.81 -15.26 7.47
C GLY A 62 12.00 -16.55 7.37
N LEU A 63 12.58 -17.75 7.44
CA LEU A 63 11.78 -18.99 7.32
C LEU A 63 10.88 -19.24 8.55
N ASP A 64 11.32 -18.80 9.73
CA ASP A 64 10.56 -19.03 10.97
C ASP A 64 9.60 -17.88 11.29
N LEU A 65 9.78 -16.69 10.71
CA LEU A 65 8.90 -15.55 10.99
C LEU A 65 7.44 -15.80 10.56
N PRO A 66 7.14 -16.32 9.35
CA PRO A 66 5.78 -16.71 8.99
C PRO A 66 5.19 -17.75 9.95
N ARG A 67 6.01 -18.68 10.41
CA ARG A 67 5.60 -19.73 11.36
C ARG A 67 5.32 -19.16 12.76
N GLN A 68 6.14 -18.23 13.25
CA GLN A 68 5.91 -17.52 14.50
C GLN A 68 4.65 -16.65 14.43
N ILE A 69 4.43 -15.96 13.32
CA ILE A 69 3.20 -15.17 13.09
C ILE A 69 1.98 -16.09 13.12
N LEU A 70 2.01 -17.22 12.40
CA LEU A 70 0.90 -18.18 12.41
C LEU A 70 0.62 -18.74 13.80
N ASN A 71 1.68 -19.09 14.56
CA ASN A 71 1.55 -19.58 15.93
C ASN A 71 0.94 -18.51 16.84
N ALA A 72 1.43 -17.27 16.79
CA ALA A 72 0.90 -16.16 17.57
C ALA A 72 -0.58 -15.87 17.24
N GLN A 73 -0.96 -15.93 15.95
CA GLN A 73 -2.35 -15.79 15.53
C GLN A 73 -3.24 -16.95 16.04
N THR A 74 -2.73 -18.18 16.00
CA THR A 74 -3.44 -19.36 16.51
C THR A 74 -3.66 -19.28 18.02
N GLU A 75 -2.66 -18.81 18.77
CA GLU A 75 -2.76 -18.54 20.20
C GLU A 75 -3.77 -17.43 20.51
N ALA A 76 -3.73 -16.29 19.79
CA ALA A 76 -4.68 -15.20 19.99
C ALA A 76 -6.14 -15.62 19.73
N ARG A 77 -6.38 -16.53 18.77
CA ARG A 77 -7.72 -17.08 18.48
C ARG A 77 -8.26 -18.04 19.54
N LYS A 78 -7.47 -18.44 20.53
CA LYS A 78 -7.97 -19.31 21.62
C LYS A 78 -9.06 -18.59 22.41
N LEU A 79 -10.08 -19.35 22.79
CA LEU A 79 -11.28 -18.82 23.45
C LEU A 79 -10.96 -18.07 24.76
N GLU A 80 -9.96 -18.54 25.50
CA GLU A 80 -9.50 -17.93 26.74
C GLU A 80 -8.92 -16.53 26.54
N ASN A 81 -8.27 -16.29 25.39
CA ASN A 81 -7.65 -15.02 25.05
C ASN A 81 -8.67 -14.03 24.49
N ILE A 82 -9.60 -14.50 23.65
CA ILE A 82 -10.71 -13.69 23.11
C ILE A 82 -11.58 -13.10 24.24
N LYS A 83 -11.85 -13.86 25.31
CA LYS A 83 -12.63 -13.35 26.45
C LYS A 83 -11.89 -12.24 27.22
N LYS A 84 -10.56 -12.28 27.26
CA LYS A 84 -9.73 -11.26 27.93
C LYS A 84 -9.52 -10.02 27.07
N GLU A 85 -9.48 -10.20 25.75
CA GLU A 85 -9.34 -9.13 24.74
C GLU A 85 -10.68 -8.46 24.39
N ASP A 86 -11.79 -8.92 24.97
CA ASP A 86 -13.11 -8.30 24.80
C ASP A 86 -13.18 -6.91 25.45
N VAL A 87 -12.66 -5.91 24.75
CA VAL A 87 -12.70 -4.52 25.18
C VAL A 87 -14.15 -4.04 25.18
N GLY A 88 -14.73 -3.88 26.37
CA GLY A 88 -16.06 -3.28 26.57
C GLY A 88 -17.24 -4.26 26.63
N GLY A 89 -17.00 -5.57 26.59
CA GLY A 89 -18.05 -6.58 26.63
C GLY A 89 -18.78 -6.78 25.30
N MET A 90 -18.17 -6.37 24.18
CA MET A 90 -18.78 -6.38 22.84
C MET A 90 -18.95 -7.80 22.31
N LEU A 91 -18.06 -8.71 22.69
CA LEU A 91 -18.10 -10.12 22.34
C LEU A 91 -18.90 -10.96 23.35
N VAL A 92 -18.68 -10.75 24.65
CA VAL A 92 -19.12 -11.65 25.73
C VAL A 92 -20.52 -11.33 26.29
N LYS A 93 -21.02 -10.08 26.22
CA LYS A 93 -22.27 -9.71 26.95
C LYS A 93 -23.55 -10.46 26.56
N ASN A 94 -23.61 -11.09 25.39
CA ASN A 94 -24.87 -11.64 24.86
C ASN A 94 -24.85 -13.14 24.52
N SER A 95 -23.75 -13.87 24.74
CA SER A 95 -23.68 -15.29 24.38
C SER A 95 -23.46 -16.18 25.59
N ARG A 96 -24.45 -17.01 25.91
CA ARG A 96 -24.30 -18.12 26.87
C ARG A 96 -23.36 -19.21 26.36
N ASP A 97 -23.06 -19.21 25.06
CA ASP A 97 -22.22 -20.21 24.40
C ASP A 97 -20.99 -19.55 23.74
N PRO A 98 -19.76 -19.89 24.17
CA PRO A 98 -18.55 -19.36 23.57
C PRO A 98 -18.32 -19.76 22.10
N GLU A 99 -18.86 -20.88 21.62
CA GLU A 99 -18.74 -21.29 20.21
C GLU A 99 -19.53 -20.33 19.31
N LYS A 100 -20.70 -19.90 19.78
CA LYS A 100 -21.62 -19.02 19.04
C LYS A 100 -21.05 -17.61 18.78
N VAL A 101 -20.13 -17.14 19.62
CA VAL A 101 -19.43 -15.84 19.44
C VAL A 101 -18.52 -15.86 18.21
N ARG A 102 -17.89 -17.01 17.91
CA ARG A 102 -16.98 -17.15 16.76
C ARG A 102 -17.72 -17.10 15.43
N THR A 103 -18.91 -17.70 15.38
CA THR A 103 -19.66 -17.90 14.14
C THR A 103 -20.58 -16.74 13.79
N GLU A 104 -21.14 -16.04 14.79
CA GLU A 104 -22.15 -14.99 14.56
C GLU A 104 -21.62 -13.55 14.60
N LYS A 105 -20.46 -13.28 15.22
CA LYS A 105 -19.96 -11.89 15.41
C LYS A 105 -18.68 -11.54 14.65
N LEU A 106 -17.90 -12.55 14.25
CA LEU A 106 -16.68 -12.35 13.49
C LEU A 106 -16.94 -12.74 12.03
N GLU A 107 -17.22 -11.74 11.21
CA GLU A 107 -17.43 -11.95 9.78
C GLU A 107 -16.07 -12.03 9.07
N PRO A 108 -15.78 -13.10 8.32
CA PRO A 108 -14.63 -13.13 7.44
C PRO A 108 -14.88 -12.20 6.26
N ARG A 109 -13.96 -11.27 6.02
CA ARG A 109 -13.94 -10.46 4.80
C ARG A 109 -13.39 -11.27 3.62
N THR A 110 -13.63 -10.77 2.41
CA THR A 110 -13.13 -11.33 1.15
C THR A 110 -11.60 -11.39 1.06
N ASP A 111 -10.90 -10.61 1.88
CA ASP A 111 -9.43 -10.59 2.02
C ASP A 111 -8.91 -11.56 3.11
N GLY A 112 -9.80 -12.36 3.71
CA GLY A 112 -9.49 -13.27 4.79
C GLY A 112 -9.51 -12.63 6.18
N ASN A 113 -9.63 -11.31 6.32
CA ASN A 113 -9.55 -10.64 7.64
C ASN A 113 -10.82 -10.88 8.48
N LEU A 114 -10.67 -11.22 9.77
CA LEU A 114 -11.80 -11.34 10.69
C LEU A 114 -12.20 -9.96 11.22
N CYS A 115 -13.49 -9.62 11.05
CA CYS A 115 -14.03 -8.33 11.43
C CYS A 115 -15.13 -8.44 12.48
N LEU A 116 -15.12 -7.53 13.44
CA LEU A 116 -16.16 -7.39 14.46
C LEU A 116 -16.87 -6.05 14.25
N ASN A 117 -18.18 -6.08 13.98
CA ASN A 117 -19.00 -4.88 13.72
C ASN A 117 -18.39 -3.95 12.64
N GLY A 118 -17.87 -4.53 11.55
CA GLY A 118 -17.26 -3.78 10.45
C GLY A 118 -15.83 -3.26 10.69
N ARG A 119 -15.26 -3.44 11.90
CA ARG A 119 -13.86 -3.10 12.21
C ARG A 119 -12.97 -4.34 12.11
N SER A 120 -11.81 -4.20 11.47
CA SER A 120 -10.82 -5.27 11.35
C SER A 120 -10.28 -5.62 12.73
N TRP A 121 -10.28 -6.92 13.07
CA TRP A 121 -9.91 -7.39 14.40
C TRP A 121 -8.64 -8.26 14.36
N LEU A 122 -8.57 -9.22 13.43
CA LEU A 122 -7.37 -10.03 13.23
C LEU A 122 -7.14 -10.27 11.73
N PRO A 123 -5.99 -9.85 11.18
CA PRO A 123 -5.62 -10.26 9.83
C PRO A 123 -5.28 -11.75 9.84
N CYS A 124 -5.89 -12.50 8.93
CA CYS A 124 -5.57 -13.91 8.74
C CYS A 124 -4.43 -13.99 7.73
N TYR A 125 -3.22 -14.33 8.18
CA TYR A 125 -2.17 -14.66 7.23
C TYR A 125 -2.46 -16.05 6.67
N GLY A 126 -2.77 -16.11 5.37
CA GLY A 126 -2.99 -17.33 4.59
C GLY A 126 -2.08 -17.35 3.38
#